data_AF-A0A7J9GL72-F1
#
_entry.id   AF-A0A7J9GL72-F1
#
_cell.length_a   1.000
_cell.length_b   1.000
_cell.length_c   1.000
_cell.angle_alpha   90.00
_cell.angle_beta   90.00
_cell.angle_gamma   90.00
#
_symmetry.space_group_name_H-M   'P 1'
#
loop_
_entity.id
_entity.type
_entity.pdbx_description
1 polymer ?
#
loop_
_entity_poly.entity_id
_entity_poly.type
_entity_poly.pdbx_seq_one_letter_code
_entity_poly.pdbx_strand_id
1 'polypeptide(L)'
;MWGFFQKFGEEQQKAIESYSEILRKIEEHGLRDKKFFGGDQIGIADLVFGMVIHMLAPMEEVVGYKFIKADSFPRLHAWVKHFSEHPV
;
A
#
# COMPACT_ATOMS: atom_id res chain seq x y z
N MET A 1 -1.07 -7.59 -9.66
CA MET A 1 -0.63 -8.35 -8.47
C MET A 1 -0.15 -9.74 -8.87
N TRP A 2 -0.99 -10.59 -9.47
CA TRP A 2 -0.65 -11.96 -9.88
C TRP A 2 0.62 -12.14 -10.74
N GLY A 3 0.88 -11.26 -11.71
CA GLY A 3 2.09 -11.35 -12.55
C GLY A 3 3.42 -11.14 -11.80
N PHE A 4 3.38 -10.56 -10.59
CA PHE A 4 4.54 -10.42 -9.72
C PHE A 4 5.01 -11.77 -9.17
N PHE A 5 4.07 -12.64 -8.79
CA PHE A 5 4.35 -13.95 -8.23
C PHE A 5 4.80 -14.99 -9.27
N GLN A 6 4.68 -14.68 -10.57
CA GLN A 6 5.06 -15.58 -11.65
C GLN A 6 6.47 -15.34 -12.20
N LYS A 7 7.13 -14.24 -11.82
CA LYS A 7 8.32 -13.71 -12.48
C LYS A 7 9.38 -13.30 -11.45
N PHE A 8 10.64 -13.68 -11.68
CA PHE A 8 11.79 -13.38 -10.81
C PHE A 8 12.83 -12.54 -11.56
N GLY A 9 13.66 -11.77 -10.85
CA GLY A 9 14.74 -10.96 -11.45
C GLY A 9 14.28 -9.59 -11.97
N GLU A 10 14.70 -9.19 -13.17
CA GLU A 10 14.42 -7.84 -13.71
C GLU A 10 12.93 -7.51 -13.82
N GLU A 11 12.08 -8.50 -14.09
CA GLU A 11 10.63 -8.28 -14.20
C GLU A 11 9.98 -8.00 -12.83
N GLN A 12 10.52 -8.60 -11.77
CA GLN A 12 10.11 -8.31 -10.40
C GLN A 12 10.48 -6.87 -10.03
N GLN A 13 11.69 -6.43 -10.38
CA GLN A 13 12.14 -5.05 -10.13
C GLN A 13 11.26 -4.03 -10.86
N LYS A 14 10.94 -4.24 -12.14
CA LYS A 14 10.02 -3.38 -12.90
C LYS A 14 8.63 -3.32 -12.27
N ALA A 15 8.16 -4.45 -11.73
CA ALA A 15 6.89 -4.48 -11.04
C ALA A 15 6.96 -3.72 -9.70
N ILE A 16 8.05 -3.83 -8.93
CA ILE A 16 8.27 -3.03 -7.71
C ILE A 16 8.20 -1.53 -8.03
N GLU A 17 8.88 -1.09 -9.08
CA GLU A 17 8.87 0.30 -9.55
C GLU A 17 7.46 0.76 -9.94
N SER A 18 6.74 -0.07 -10.71
CA SER A 18 5.36 0.21 -11.10
C SER A 18 4.42 0.33 -9.89
N TYR A 19 4.53 -0.55 -8.88
CA TYR A 19 3.75 -0.43 -7.65
C TYR A 19 4.14 0.81 -6.85
N SER A 20 5.44 1.12 -6.77
CA SER A 20 5.92 2.32 -6.07
C SER A 20 5.39 3.61 -6.71
N GLU A 21 5.29 3.65 -8.04
CA GLU A 21 4.68 4.75 -8.79
C GLU A 21 3.18 4.91 -8.46
N ILE A 22 2.45 3.79 -8.38
CA ILE A 22 1.03 3.79 -7.99
C ILE A 22 0.87 4.29 -6.55
N LEU A 23 1.66 3.76 -5.61
CA LEU A 23 1.64 4.17 -4.21
C LEU A 23 1.97 5.66 -4.07
N ARG A 24 2.90 6.18 -4.87
CA ARG A 24 3.23 7.62 -4.89
C ARG A 24 2.05 8.47 -5.33
N LYS A 25 1.32 8.05 -6.37
CA LYS A 25 0.10 8.77 -6.80
C LYS A 25 -0.98 8.76 -5.71
N ILE A 26 -1.17 7.64 -5.02
CA ILE A 26 -2.13 7.52 -3.92
C ILE A 26 -1.69 8.36 -2.72
N GLU A 27 -0.40 8.33 -2.38
CA GLU A 27 0.19 9.18 -1.34
C GLU A 27 -0.11 10.65 -1.64
N GLU A 28 0.20 11.13 -2.85
CA GLU A 28 0.00 12.53 -3.26
C GLU A 28 -1.47 12.97 -3.30
N HIS A 29 -2.37 12.13 -3.81
CA HIS A 29 -3.72 12.58 -4.18
C HIS A 29 -4.87 11.88 -3.45
N GLY A 30 -4.63 10.70 -2.89
CA GLY A 30 -5.68 9.80 -2.39
C GLY A 30 -6.20 10.19 -1.01
N LEU A 31 -5.32 10.29 -0.02
CA LEU A 31 -5.70 10.62 1.36
C LEU A 31 -5.82 12.13 1.60
N ARG A 32 -4.91 12.94 1.01
CA ARG A 32 -4.76 14.36 1.32
C ARG A 32 -4.64 14.56 2.84
N ASP A 33 -5.55 15.30 3.47
CA ASP A 33 -5.56 15.57 4.92
C ASP A 33 -6.50 14.63 5.70
N LYS A 34 -7.05 13.59 5.04
CA LYS A 34 -8.02 12.68 5.64
C LYS A 34 -7.34 11.51 6.35
N LYS A 35 -7.99 11.00 7.40
CA LYS A 35 -7.56 9.80 8.14
C LYS A 35 -7.74 8.53 7.32
N PHE A 36 -8.86 8.42 6.62
CA PHE A 36 -9.25 7.33 5.73
C PHE A 36 -9.59 7.88 4.34
N PHE A 37 -9.59 7.04 3.30
CA PHE A 37 -10.13 7.43 2.00
C PHE A 37 -11.61 7.84 2.10
N GLY A 38 -12.36 7.18 2.99
CA GLY A 38 -13.72 7.56 3.39
C GLY A 38 -13.85 8.84 4.22
N GLY A 39 -12.75 9.50 4.60
CA GLY A 39 -12.75 10.67 5.49
C GLY A 39 -12.47 10.29 6.94
N ASP A 40 -13.43 10.51 7.82
CA ASP A 40 -13.31 10.24 9.26
C ASP A 40 -13.62 8.79 9.63
N GLN A 41 -14.29 8.06 8.74
CA GLN A 41 -14.67 6.65 8.90
C GLN A 41 -14.12 5.83 7.73
N ILE A 42 -13.96 4.51 7.96
CA ILE A 42 -13.58 3.55 6.93
C ILE A 42 -14.67 3.52 5.85
N GLY A 43 -14.28 3.78 4.61
CA GLY A 43 -15.13 3.62 3.42
C GLY A 43 -14.75 2.40 2.59
N ILE A 44 -15.47 2.20 1.48
CA ILE A 44 -15.22 1.07 0.55
C ILE A 44 -13.78 1.08 0.01
N ALA A 45 -13.25 2.27 -0.30
CA ALA A 45 -11.89 2.43 -0.78
C ALA A 45 -10.85 1.97 0.26
N ASP A 46 -11.11 2.19 1.55
CA ASP A 46 -10.25 1.73 2.64
C ASP A 46 -10.25 0.20 2.75
N LEU A 47 -11.41 -0.44 2.59
CA LEU A 47 -11.51 -1.90 2.62
C LEU A 47 -10.75 -2.55 1.45
N VAL A 48 -10.93 -2.02 0.24
CA VAL A 48 -10.22 -2.51 -0.96
C VAL A 48 -8.71 -2.30 -0.80
N PHE A 49 -8.29 -1.12 -0.34
CA PHE A 49 -6.88 -0.84 -0.13
C PHE A 49 -6.29 -1.67 1.02
N GLY A 50 -7.05 -1.91 2.09
CA GLY A 50 -6.67 -2.82 3.18
C GLY A 50 -6.40 -4.24 2.70
N MET A 51 -7.24 -4.77 1.80
CA MET A 51 -6.98 -6.06 1.15
C MET A 51 -5.68 -6.04 0.33
N VAL A 52 -5.40 -4.95 -0.39
CA VAL A 52 -4.15 -4.79 -1.15
C VAL A 52 -2.94 -4.80 -0.22
N ILE A 53 -2.98 -4.06 0.88
CA ILE A 53 -1.88 -4.03 1.87
C ILE A 53 -1.68 -5.41 2.50
N HIS A 54 -2.76 -6.11 2.84
CA HIS A 54 -2.69 -7.44 3.41
C HIS A 54 -2.00 -8.44 2.46
N MET A 55 -2.20 -8.29 1.15
CA MET A 55 -1.49 -9.10 0.13
C MET A 55 -0.04 -8.66 -0.10
N LEU A 56 0.31 -7.40 0.19
CA LEU A 56 1.69 -6.91 0.06
C LEU A 56 2.60 -7.43 1.17
N ALA A 57 2.12 -7.57 2.40
CA ALA A 57 2.92 -8.05 3.52
C ALA A 57 3.73 -9.35 3.23
N PRO A 58 3.11 -10.45 2.74
CA PRO A 58 3.88 -11.65 2.38
C PRO A 58 4.80 -11.44 1.16
N MET A 59 4.48 -10.51 0.24
CA MET A 59 5.39 -10.17 -0.85
C MET A 59 6.66 -9.50 -0.32
N GLU A 60 6.54 -8.58 0.64
CA GLU A 60 7.69 -7.88 1.23
C GLU A 60 8.72 -8.87 1.81
N GLU A 61 8.24 -9.95 2.46
CA GLU A 61 9.08 -11.02 2.99
C GLU A 61 9.80 -11.81 1.88
N VAL A 62 9.09 -12.17 0.82
CA VAL A 62 9.66 -12.95 -0.31
C VAL A 62 10.70 -12.15 -1.08
N VAL A 63 10.47 -10.84 -1.26
CA VAL A 63 11.32 -10.00 -2.12
C VAL A 63 12.32 -9.14 -1.36
N GLY A 64 12.26 -9.13 -0.03
CA GLY A 64 13.14 -8.34 0.82
C GLY A 64 12.98 -6.83 0.60
N TYR A 65 11.82 -6.38 0.13
CA TYR A 65 11.55 -4.97 -0.18
C TYR A 65 10.30 -4.48 0.51
N LYS A 66 10.41 -3.38 1.25
CA LYS A 66 9.27 -2.71 1.90
C LYS A 66 8.66 -1.66 0.98
N PHE A 67 7.40 -1.85 0.60
CA PHE A 67 6.68 -0.96 -0.31
C PHE A 67 6.27 0.34 0.37
N ILE A 68 5.72 0.29 1.59
CA ILE A 68 5.27 1.48 2.32
C ILE A 68 6.26 1.82 3.43
N LYS A 69 7.14 2.78 3.16
CA LYS A 69 8.11 3.32 4.12
C LYS A 69 7.64 4.68 4.62
N ALA A 70 7.80 4.94 5.92
CA ALA A 70 7.34 6.16 6.56
C ALA A 70 8.00 7.45 6.02
N ASP A 71 9.24 7.35 5.53
CA ASP A 71 10.00 8.45 4.95
C ASP A 71 9.49 8.87 3.55
N SER A 72 9.03 7.89 2.78
CA SER A 72 8.65 8.02 1.38
C SER A 72 7.14 8.19 1.20
N PHE A 73 6.36 7.57 2.10
CA PHE A 73 4.90 7.50 2.05
C PHE A 73 4.28 7.79 3.43
N PRO A 74 4.50 8.98 4.01
CA PRO A 74 4.07 9.29 5.37
C PRO A 74 2.55 9.18 5.59
N ARG A 75 1.72 9.58 4.62
CA ARG A 75 0.25 9.52 4.75
C ARG A 75 -0.25 8.09 4.65
N LEU A 76 0.22 7.31 3.68
CA LEU A 76 -0.10 5.89 3.57
C LEU A 76 0.38 5.11 4.79
N HIS A 77 1.56 5.42 5.31
CA HIS A 77 2.06 4.81 6.54
C HIS A 77 1.16 5.11 7.74
N ALA A 78 0.72 6.36 7.91
CA ALA A 78 -0.25 6.74 8.94
C ALA A 78 -1.60 6.03 8.75
N TRP A 79 -2.08 5.95 7.51
CA TRP A 79 -3.31 5.23 7.16
C TRP A 79 -3.23 3.75 7.55
N VAL A 80 -2.13 3.05 7.22
CA VAL A 80 -1.95 1.63 7.59
C VAL A 80 -2.05 1.46 9.11
N LYS A 81 -1.44 2.36 9.88
CA LYS A 81 -1.53 2.34 11.34
C LYS A 81 -2.98 2.53 11.81
N HIS A 82 -3.66 3.57 11.32
CA HIS A 82 -5.05 3.87 11.69
C HIS A 82 -6.03 2.77 11.32
N PHE A 83 -5.86 2.14 10.16
CA PHE A 83 -6.68 1.04 9.67
C PHE A 83 -6.47 -0.22 10.52
N SER A 84 -5.22 -0.53 10.87
CA SER A 84 -4.89 -1.73 11.67
C SER A 84 -5.31 -1.61 13.14
N GLU A 85 -5.32 -0.39 13.68
CA GLU A 85 -5.78 -0.09 15.05
C GLU A 85 -7.30 0.09 15.13
N HIS A 86 -8.03 0.04 14.01
CA HIS A 86 -9.47 0.20 14.02
C HIS A 86 -10.15 -1.04 14.64
N PRO A 87 -11.06 -0.86 15.61
CA PRO A 87 -11.80 -1.98 16.18
C PRO A 87 -12.59 -2.74 15.10
N VAL A 88 -12.65 -4.07 15.22
CA VAL A 88 -13.48 -4.96 14.39
C VAL A 88 -14.89 -5.04 14.95
#